data_AF-A0AAE3QSB5-F1
#
_entry.id   AF-A0AAE3QSB5-F1
#
_cell.length_a   1.000
_cell.length_b   1.000
_cell.length_c   1.000
_cell.angle_alpha   90.00
_cell.angle_beta   90.00
_cell.angle_gamma   90.00
#
_symmetry.space_group_name_H-M   'P 1'
#
loop_
_entity.id
_entity.type
_entity.pdbx_description
1 polymer ?
#
loop_
_entity_poly.entity_id
_entity_poly.type
_entity_poly.pdbx_seq_one_letter_code
_entity_poly.pdbx_strand_id
1 'polypeptide(L)'
;MCLPQKYPKPDTFEYFQAGYRYDAITHKSLVGPNEGDFDKNWYVICSNYFDDPFYVDFSEGDKEFPVYFSWHGAGNWMPVKVAETLSEFSDFLTIIKNIEADSQQAVKYLEEHSDLTNEFWKEVYVEYLEKAEEPINELQITDKSEWIKGKVIITDIGKDKLKLIQFIKDQLNLTPQQALVVSKQGEIEYKEGYLAHLKHIVNQLKAMGATAIFRPDPV
;
A
#
# COMPACT_ATOMS: atom_id res chain seq x y z
N MET A 1 -1.71 6.10 -4.71
CA MET A 1 -0.26 5.89 -4.51
C MET A 1 0.48 6.51 -5.65
N CYS A 2 1.12 7.65 -5.37
CA CYS A 2 1.75 8.54 -6.35
C CYS A 2 3.07 7.99 -6.90
N LEU A 3 3.84 7.27 -6.07
CA LEU A 3 5.13 6.70 -6.45
C LEU A 3 4.99 5.54 -7.47
N PRO A 4 6.03 5.28 -8.28
CA PRO A 4 5.98 4.21 -9.27
C PRO A 4 5.78 2.82 -8.65
N GLN A 5 5.04 1.96 -9.36
CA GLN A 5 4.78 0.57 -8.96
C GLN A 5 4.98 -0.42 -10.11
N LYS A 6 4.87 0.05 -11.36
CA LYS A 6 4.98 -0.77 -12.56
C LYS A 6 6.29 -0.42 -13.25
N TYR A 7 7.12 -1.45 -13.48
CA TYR A 7 8.43 -1.31 -14.12
C TYR A 7 8.52 -2.30 -15.29
N PRO A 8 9.01 -1.86 -16.46
CA PRO A 8 9.29 -2.76 -17.56
C PRO A 8 10.48 -3.66 -17.26
N LYS A 9 10.43 -4.89 -17.77
CA LYS A 9 11.64 -5.68 -17.96
C LYS A 9 12.35 -5.23 -19.25
N PRO A 10 13.67 -5.46 -19.38
CA PRO A 10 14.41 -5.07 -20.59
C PRO A 10 13.81 -5.62 -21.89
N ASP A 11 13.32 -6.86 -21.89
CA ASP A 11 12.68 -7.52 -23.02
C ASP A 11 11.25 -7.02 -23.31
N THR A 12 10.65 -6.30 -22.37
CA THR A 12 9.30 -5.73 -22.50
C THR A 12 9.29 -4.21 -22.58
N PHE A 13 10.45 -3.56 -22.66
CA PHE A 13 10.56 -2.10 -22.59
C PHE A 13 9.73 -1.39 -23.66
N GLU A 14 9.77 -1.88 -24.90
CA GLU A 14 8.97 -1.35 -26.01
C GLU A 14 7.47 -1.59 -25.83
N TYR A 15 7.07 -2.71 -25.22
CA TYR A 15 5.66 -2.99 -24.92
C TYR A 15 5.12 -2.05 -23.84
N PHE A 16 5.98 -1.58 -22.94
CA PHE A 16 5.61 -0.65 -21.88
C PHE A 16 5.30 0.76 -22.38
N GLN A 17 5.67 1.08 -23.63
CA GLN A 17 5.38 2.38 -24.25
C GLN A 17 3.96 2.46 -24.84
N ALA A 18 3.23 1.33 -24.85
CA ALA A 18 1.85 1.28 -25.31
C ALA A 18 0.95 2.19 -24.47
N GLY A 19 0.14 3.01 -25.13
CA GLY A 19 -0.69 4.04 -24.50
C GLY A 19 -0.01 5.42 -24.35
N TYR A 20 1.32 5.48 -24.46
CA TYR A 20 2.08 6.73 -24.39
C TYR A 20 2.68 7.12 -25.74
N ARG A 21 3.48 6.23 -26.33
CA ARG A 21 4.17 6.47 -27.61
C ARG A 21 3.42 5.90 -28.80
N TYR A 22 2.61 4.87 -28.60
CA TYR A 22 1.77 4.28 -29.64
C TYR A 22 0.48 3.69 -29.05
N ASP A 23 -0.56 3.61 -29.88
CA ASP A 23 -1.83 3.00 -29.52
C ASP A 23 -1.69 1.46 -29.50
N ALA A 24 -2.07 0.83 -28.38
CA ALA A 24 -1.85 -0.61 -28.15
C ALA A 24 -2.59 -1.53 -29.14
N ILE A 25 -3.65 -1.04 -29.81
CA ILE A 25 -4.51 -1.83 -30.68
C ILE A 25 -4.16 -1.59 -32.16
N THR A 26 -4.03 -0.33 -32.55
CA THR A 26 -3.81 0.12 -33.93
C THR A 26 -2.34 0.30 -34.27
N HIS A 27 -1.45 0.32 -33.26
CA HIS A 27 -0.01 0.58 -33.39
C HIS A 27 0.34 1.93 -34.03
N LYS A 28 -0.61 2.87 -34.07
CA LYS A 28 -0.34 4.23 -34.56
C LYS A 28 0.48 5.01 -33.54
N SER A 29 1.37 5.85 -34.04
CA SER A 29 2.14 6.79 -33.23
C SER A 29 1.22 7.73 -32.45
N LEU A 30 1.50 7.90 -31.17
CA LEU A 30 0.88 8.89 -30.28
C LEU A 30 1.84 10.05 -29.96
N VAL A 31 3.10 9.95 -30.38
CA VAL A 31 4.06 11.05 -30.25
C VAL A 31 3.84 12.13 -31.29
N GLY A 32 4.13 13.37 -30.93
CA GLY A 32 3.94 14.53 -31.80
C GLY A 32 4.82 15.73 -31.41
N PRO A 33 4.91 16.75 -32.29
CA PRO A 33 5.77 17.92 -32.07
C PRO A 33 5.06 19.10 -31.39
N ASN A 34 3.76 19.01 -31.12
CA ASN A 34 2.99 20.13 -30.59
C ASN A 34 3.10 20.19 -29.05
N GLU A 35 2.84 21.36 -28.49
CA GLU A 35 2.72 21.52 -27.05
C GLU A 35 1.62 20.59 -26.51
N GLY A 36 1.95 19.83 -25.46
CA GLY A 36 1.06 18.81 -24.89
C GLY A 36 1.13 17.45 -25.59
N ASP A 37 1.80 17.33 -26.75
CA ASP A 37 2.10 16.01 -27.31
C ASP A 37 3.16 15.30 -26.47
N PHE A 38 3.14 13.95 -26.51
CA PHE A 38 4.24 13.18 -25.94
C PHE A 38 5.44 13.28 -26.88
N ASP A 39 6.60 13.71 -26.39
CA ASP A 39 7.75 13.92 -27.28
C ASP A 39 8.30 12.59 -27.82
N LYS A 40 8.78 12.62 -29.07
CA LYS A 40 9.37 11.45 -29.73
C LYS A 40 10.62 10.91 -29.05
N ASN A 41 11.29 11.67 -28.19
CA ASN A 41 12.48 11.23 -27.45
C ASN A 41 12.14 10.79 -26.03
N TRP A 42 10.91 11.00 -25.54
CA TRP A 42 10.51 10.59 -24.20
C TRP A 42 10.20 9.10 -24.14
N TYR A 43 10.81 8.39 -23.20
CA TYR A 43 10.52 6.97 -22.98
C TYR A 43 10.14 6.72 -21.53
N VAL A 44 9.01 6.04 -21.35
CA VAL A 44 8.48 5.69 -20.03
C VAL A 44 9.32 4.58 -19.43
N ILE A 45 9.85 4.84 -18.23
CA ILE A 45 10.71 3.93 -17.47
C ILE A 45 9.97 3.25 -16.32
N CYS A 46 8.88 3.85 -15.82
CA CYS A 46 7.96 3.24 -14.87
C CYS A 46 6.64 4.02 -14.82
N SER A 47 5.61 3.47 -14.19
CA SER A 47 4.35 4.17 -13.94
C SER A 47 3.80 3.87 -12.56
N ASN A 48 2.97 4.79 -12.04
CA ASN A 48 2.28 4.60 -10.77
C ASN A 48 1.01 3.75 -10.92
N TYR A 49 0.20 3.69 -9.86
CA TYR A 49 -1.06 2.95 -9.85
C TYR A 49 -2.06 3.45 -10.92
N PHE A 50 -2.08 4.76 -11.20
CA PHE A 50 -2.99 5.42 -12.13
C PHE A 50 -2.49 5.42 -13.59
N ASP A 51 -1.38 4.72 -13.87
CA ASP A 51 -0.70 4.76 -15.16
C ASP A 51 -0.17 6.15 -15.54
N ASP A 52 0.09 7.00 -14.54
CA ASP A 52 0.87 8.23 -14.73
C ASP A 52 2.33 7.85 -15.02
N PRO A 53 2.91 8.30 -16.15
CA PRO A 53 4.24 7.89 -16.55
C PRO A 53 5.34 8.67 -15.84
N PHE A 54 6.40 7.96 -15.52
CA PHE A 54 7.72 8.52 -15.25
C PHE A 54 8.61 8.18 -16.44
N TYR A 55 9.26 9.17 -17.00
CA TYR A 55 9.96 9.03 -18.28
C TYR A 55 11.23 9.88 -18.31
N VAL A 56 12.10 9.53 -19.24
CA VAL A 56 13.34 10.26 -19.52
C VAL A 56 13.36 10.66 -20.98
N ASP A 57 14.07 11.75 -21.30
CA ASP A 57 14.35 12.12 -22.67
C ASP A 57 15.67 11.46 -23.13
N PHE A 58 15.59 10.59 -24.13
CA PHE A 58 16.76 9.87 -24.64
C PHE A 58 17.77 10.79 -25.35
N SER A 59 17.39 12.04 -25.66
CA SER A 59 18.32 13.05 -26.17
C SER A 59 19.13 13.74 -25.07
N GLU A 60 18.83 13.50 -23.79
CA GLU A 60 19.48 14.14 -22.63
C GLU A 60 20.47 13.22 -21.90
N GLY A 61 21.12 12.31 -22.64
CA GLY A 61 22.09 11.38 -22.06
C GLY A 61 23.28 12.08 -21.38
N ASP A 62 23.71 13.22 -21.91
CA ASP A 62 24.77 14.08 -21.37
C ASP A 62 24.38 14.81 -20.06
N LYS A 63 23.09 14.77 -19.69
CA LYS A 63 22.58 15.23 -18.39
C LYS A 63 22.24 14.07 -17.44
N GLU A 64 22.70 12.86 -17.75
CA GLU A 64 22.45 11.65 -16.95
C GLU A 64 20.95 11.30 -16.80
N PHE A 65 20.17 11.61 -17.85
CA PHE A 65 18.74 11.31 -17.96
C PHE A 65 17.90 11.85 -16.79
N PRO A 66 17.62 13.16 -16.74
CA PRO A 66 16.66 13.71 -15.79
C PRO A 66 15.32 13.00 -15.89
N VAL A 67 14.65 12.81 -14.75
CA VAL A 67 13.37 12.09 -14.70
C VAL A 67 12.22 13.08 -14.65
N TYR A 68 11.25 12.85 -15.53
CA TYR A 68 10.05 13.64 -15.66
C TYR A 68 8.82 12.80 -15.32
N PHE A 69 7.79 13.48 -14.84
CA PHE A 69 6.49 12.93 -14.50
C PHE A 69 5.39 13.76 -15.18
N SER A 70 4.29 13.11 -15.57
CA SER A 70 3.06 13.80 -15.96
C SER A 70 1.86 13.05 -15.42
N TRP A 71 0.85 13.76 -14.93
CA TRP A 71 -0.45 13.16 -14.65
C TRP A 71 -1.13 12.70 -15.94
N HIS A 72 -1.62 11.47 -15.94
CA HIS A 72 -2.38 10.86 -17.02
C HIS A 72 -3.79 11.48 -17.09
N GLY A 73 -4.30 11.69 -18.31
CA GLY A 73 -5.73 11.96 -18.54
C GLY A 73 -6.12 13.41 -18.86
N ALA A 74 -5.17 14.33 -19.03
CA ALA A 74 -5.46 15.72 -19.40
C ALA A 74 -5.52 15.97 -20.92
N GLY A 75 -5.24 14.97 -21.76
CA GLY A 75 -5.10 15.13 -23.21
C GLY A 75 -3.88 15.95 -23.64
N ASN A 76 -3.07 16.39 -22.67
CA ASN A 76 -1.81 17.11 -22.84
C ASN A 76 -0.80 16.56 -21.82
N TRP A 77 0.44 16.32 -22.25
CA TRP A 77 1.55 15.88 -21.40
C TRP A 77 2.36 17.09 -20.95
N MET A 78 2.22 17.46 -19.67
CA MET A 78 2.98 18.55 -19.05
C MET A 78 4.07 17.95 -18.15
N PRO A 79 5.36 18.01 -18.56
CA PRO A 79 6.44 17.40 -17.81
C PRO A 79 6.74 18.19 -16.52
N VAL A 80 6.72 17.49 -15.40
CA VAL A 80 7.28 17.94 -14.12
C VAL A 80 8.59 17.21 -13.90
N LYS A 81 9.71 17.93 -13.82
CA LYS A 81 11.01 17.31 -13.51
C LYS A 81 11.02 16.90 -12.04
N VAL A 82 11.17 15.60 -11.77
CA VAL A 82 11.10 15.04 -10.40
C VAL A 82 12.47 14.62 -9.85
N ALA A 83 13.48 14.48 -10.71
CA ALA A 83 14.87 14.27 -10.31
C ALA A 83 15.84 14.81 -11.36
N GLU A 84 17.04 15.22 -10.95
CA GLU A 84 18.05 15.73 -11.88
C GLU A 84 18.70 14.61 -12.69
N THR A 85 18.77 13.40 -12.14
CA THR A 85 19.32 12.22 -12.82
C THR A 85 18.51 10.96 -12.56
N LEU A 86 18.63 9.98 -13.46
CA LEU A 86 18.00 8.68 -13.29
C LEU A 86 18.53 7.93 -12.06
N SER A 87 19.82 8.07 -11.76
CA SER A 87 20.44 7.42 -10.59
C SER A 87 19.90 8.00 -9.29
N GLU A 88 19.83 9.33 -9.18
CA GLU A 88 19.26 10.01 -8.00
C GLU A 88 17.81 9.57 -7.75
N PHE A 89 16.99 9.53 -8.81
CA PHE A 89 15.62 9.05 -8.71
C PHE A 89 15.55 7.60 -8.18
N SER A 90 16.37 6.71 -8.73
CA SER A 90 16.44 5.30 -8.31
C SER A 90 16.87 5.15 -6.85
N ASP A 91 17.89 5.90 -6.42
CA ASP A 91 18.39 5.87 -5.06
C ASP A 91 17.34 6.39 -4.07
N PHE A 92 16.68 7.49 -4.42
CA PHE A 92 15.60 8.07 -3.62
C PHE A 92 14.45 7.07 -3.43
N LEU A 93 13.96 6.46 -4.50
CA LEU A 93 12.89 5.46 -4.43
C LEU A 93 13.30 4.22 -3.61
N THR A 94 14.56 3.80 -3.71
CA THR A 94 15.08 2.68 -2.93
C THR A 94 15.08 2.99 -1.44
N ILE A 95 15.48 4.21 -1.06
CA ILE A 95 15.46 4.63 0.35
C ILE A 95 14.03 4.69 0.86
N ILE A 96 13.12 5.35 0.13
CA ILE A 96 11.70 5.39 0.49
C ILE A 96 11.14 3.98 0.65
N LYS A 97 11.41 3.07 -0.30
CA LYS A 97 10.92 1.68 -0.24
C LYS A 97 11.38 0.93 1.02
N ASN A 98 12.58 1.23 1.52
CA ASN A 98 13.11 0.59 2.72
C ASN A 98 12.53 1.15 4.02
N ILE A 99 12.01 2.39 3.99
CA ILE A 99 11.46 3.06 5.17
C ILE A 99 9.92 3.23 5.11
N GLU A 100 9.26 2.90 4.00
CA GLU A 100 7.83 3.16 3.78
C GLU A 100 6.91 2.49 4.82
N ALA A 101 7.40 1.41 5.45
CA ALA A 101 6.68 0.70 6.52
C ALA A 101 6.63 1.51 7.83
N ASP A 102 7.58 2.41 8.06
CA ASP A 102 7.55 3.41 9.12
C ASP A 102 7.13 4.75 8.50
N SER A 103 5.82 5.02 8.51
CA SER A 103 5.28 6.22 7.86
C SER A 103 5.85 7.51 8.44
N GLN A 104 6.22 7.55 9.73
CA GLN A 104 6.85 8.74 10.32
C GLN A 104 8.28 8.93 9.81
N GLN A 105 9.05 7.85 9.69
CA GLN A 105 10.38 7.90 9.09
C GLN A 105 10.33 8.32 7.62
N ALA A 106 9.38 7.78 6.86
CA ALA A 106 9.17 8.12 5.45
C ALA A 106 8.80 9.61 5.26
N VAL A 107 7.87 10.14 6.07
CA VAL A 107 7.48 11.56 6.06
C VAL A 107 8.69 12.45 6.33
N LYS A 108 9.46 12.14 7.38
CA LYS A 108 10.66 12.91 7.73
C LYS A 108 11.69 12.91 6.60
N TYR A 109 11.91 11.75 5.97
CA TYR A 109 12.85 11.66 4.86
C TYR A 109 12.39 12.49 3.66
N LEU A 110 11.10 12.43 3.31
CA LEU A 110 10.50 13.26 2.24
C LEU A 110 10.66 14.75 2.54
N GLU A 111 10.40 15.19 3.77
CA GLU A 111 10.55 16.59 4.18
C GLU A 111 12.00 17.09 4.05
N GLU A 112 12.99 16.25 4.39
CA GLU A 112 14.40 16.61 4.36
C GLU A 112 15.04 16.53 2.96
N HIS A 113 14.56 15.64 2.08
CA HIS A 113 15.26 15.26 0.85
C HIS A 113 14.46 15.47 -0.44
N SER A 114 13.21 15.93 -0.37
CA SER A 114 12.41 16.25 -1.57
C SER A 114 12.12 17.75 -1.69
N ASP A 115 11.95 18.22 -2.92
CA ASP A 115 11.53 19.60 -3.18
C ASP A 115 10.01 19.73 -3.02
N LEU A 116 9.55 20.19 -1.86
CA LEU A 116 8.11 20.38 -1.59
C LEU A 116 7.48 21.56 -2.36
N THR A 117 8.27 22.33 -3.12
CA THR A 117 7.73 23.30 -4.11
C THR A 117 7.36 22.63 -5.42
N ASN A 118 7.90 21.44 -5.68
CA ASN A 118 7.50 20.58 -6.79
C ASN A 118 6.14 19.92 -6.49
N GLU A 119 5.18 20.08 -7.39
CA GLU A 119 3.81 19.62 -7.20
C GLU A 119 3.72 18.09 -7.00
N PHE A 120 4.53 17.32 -7.72
CA PHE A 120 4.56 15.87 -7.57
C PHE A 120 5.08 15.46 -6.18
N TRP A 121 6.21 16.01 -5.74
CA TRP A 121 6.78 15.67 -4.43
C TRP A 121 5.91 16.12 -3.27
N LYS A 122 5.22 17.25 -3.43
CA LYS A 122 4.21 17.71 -2.47
C LYS A 122 3.05 16.72 -2.37
N GLU A 123 2.55 16.18 -3.48
CA GLU A 123 1.48 15.16 -3.48
C GLU A 123 1.95 13.87 -2.78
N VAL A 124 3.16 13.40 -3.10
CA VAL A 124 3.78 12.24 -2.42
C VAL A 124 3.88 12.48 -0.91
N TYR A 125 4.38 13.65 -0.51
CA TYR A 125 4.51 14.01 0.91
C TYR A 125 3.16 14.00 1.63
N VAL A 126 2.13 14.60 1.05
CA VAL A 126 0.78 14.62 1.63
C VAL A 126 0.23 13.20 1.78
N GLU A 127 0.39 12.33 0.78
CA GLU A 127 -0.06 10.93 0.88
C GLU A 127 0.61 10.18 2.05
N TYR A 128 1.91 10.40 2.27
CA TYR A 128 2.63 9.78 3.39
C TYR A 128 2.29 10.42 4.74
N LEU A 129 2.06 11.72 4.77
CA LEU A 129 1.64 12.44 5.98
C LEU A 129 0.28 11.96 6.44
N GLU A 130 -0.69 11.85 5.53
CA GLU A 130 -2.02 11.30 5.83
C GLU A 130 -1.93 9.88 6.39
N LYS A 131 -1.09 9.00 5.80
CA LYS A 131 -0.85 7.65 6.35
C LYS A 131 -0.20 7.65 7.73
N ALA A 132 0.65 8.62 8.04
CA ALA A 132 1.29 8.75 9.34
C ALA A 132 0.35 9.34 10.41
N GLU A 133 -0.60 10.18 10.00
CA GLU A 133 -1.64 10.78 10.86
C GLU A 133 -2.88 9.88 11.00
N GLU A 134 -3.10 8.94 10.10
CA GLU A 134 -4.12 7.91 10.25
C GLU A 134 -3.89 7.18 11.59
N PRO A 135 -4.87 7.19 12.51
CA PRO A 135 -4.74 6.44 13.74
C PRO A 135 -4.47 5.00 13.35
N ILE A 136 -3.39 4.40 13.87
CA ILE A 136 -3.01 3.00 13.62
C ILE A 136 -4.26 2.14 13.76
N ASN A 137 -4.90 1.87 12.63
CA ASN A 137 -5.97 0.91 12.58
C ASN A 137 -5.19 -0.39 12.45
N GLU A 138 -5.13 -1.17 13.53
CA GLU A 138 -4.33 -2.39 13.73
C GLU A 138 -4.57 -3.51 12.67
N LEU A 139 -5.22 -3.17 11.56
CA LEU A 139 -5.65 -4.01 10.45
C LEU A 139 -4.66 -4.09 9.27
N GLN A 140 -3.55 -3.35 9.27
CA GLN A 140 -2.59 -3.34 8.13
C GLN A 140 -1.22 -3.96 8.43
N ILE A 141 -1.15 -5.04 9.22
CA ILE A 141 0.02 -5.92 9.19
C ILE A 141 -0.22 -6.96 8.09
N THR A 142 0.26 -6.69 6.87
CA THR A 142 0.14 -7.60 5.73
C THR A 142 1.40 -8.46 5.54
N ASP A 143 1.65 -9.37 6.49
CA ASP A 143 2.53 -10.50 6.22
C ASP A 143 1.73 -11.56 5.42
N LYS A 144 2.18 -11.87 4.19
CA LYS A 144 1.55 -12.88 3.32
C LYS A 144 1.49 -14.27 3.96
N SER A 145 2.31 -14.56 4.97
CA SER A 145 2.29 -15.81 5.73
C SER A 145 1.05 -15.97 6.64
N GLU A 146 0.23 -14.93 6.80
CA GLU A 146 -0.91 -14.90 7.72
C GLU A 146 -2.29 -15.02 7.04
N TRP A 147 -2.34 -15.31 5.74
CA TRP A 147 -3.58 -15.63 5.01
C TRP A 147 -4.05 -17.07 5.25
N ILE A 148 -3.95 -17.52 6.50
CA ILE A 148 -4.43 -18.84 6.92
C ILE A 148 -5.85 -18.65 7.44
N LYS A 149 -6.84 -19.29 6.81
CA LYS A 149 -8.22 -19.28 7.30
C LYS A 149 -8.35 -20.17 8.54
N GLY A 150 -9.14 -19.74 9.51
CA GLY A 150 -9.38 -20.50 10.73
C GLY A 150 -10.27 -19.76 11.72
N LYS A 151 -10.24 -20.20 12.97
CA LYS A 151 -11.10 -19.71 14.05
C LYS A 151 -10.33 -19.32 15.29
N VAL A 152 -10.81 -18.30 16.00
CA VAL A 152 -10.39 -17.98 17.37
C VAL A 152 -11.22 -18.78 18.35
N ILE A 153 -10.54 -19.56 19.18
CA ILE A 153 -11.13 -20.38 20.23
C ILE A 153 -10.69 -19.84 21.58
N ILE A 154 -11.65 -19.49 22.45
CA ILE A 154 -11.40 -19.18 23.85
C ILE A 154 -11.40 -20.50 24.62
N THR A 155 -10.28 -20.84 25.25
CA THR A 155 -10.10 -22.09 26.01
C THR A 155 -10.20 -21.88 27.52
N ASP A 156 -10.05 -20.64 28.00
CA ASP A 156 -10.29 -20.28 29.40
C ASP A 156 -10.77 -18.82 29.48
N ILE A 157 -11.79 -18.56 30.30
CA ILE A 157 -12.41 -17.24 30.50
C ILE A 157 -11.64 -16.41 31.55
N GLY A 158 -10.71 -17.02 32.28
CA GLY A 158 -9.87 -16.35 33.26
C GLY A 158 -10.60 -15.96 34.54
N LYS A 159 -9.95 -15.08 35.33
CA LYS A 159 -10.43 -14.68 36.66
C LYS A 159 -11.60 -13.68 36.60
N ASP A 160 -11.63 -12.82 35.58
CA ASP A 160 -12.64 -11.75 35.42
C ASP A 160 -13.84 -12.19 34.56
N LYS A 161 -14.50 -13.26 34.98
CA LYS A 161 -15.57 -13.94 34.22
C LYS A 161 -16.69 -13.01 33.75
N LEU A 162 -17.11 -12.06 34.58
CA LEU A 162 -18.24 -11.18 34.26
C LEU A 162 -17.94 -10.18 33.13
N LYS A 163 -16.71 -9.64 33.07
CA LYS A 163 -16.31 -8.70 32.03
C LYS A 163 -16.22 -9.38 30.67
N LEU A 164 -15.63 -10.58 30.63
CA LEU A 164 -15.52 -11.34 29.38
C LEU A 164 -16.88 -11.86 28.90
N ILE A 165 -17.77 -12.29 29.80
CA ILE A 165 -19.14 -12.70 29.43
C ILE A 165 -19.91 -11.53 28.82
N GLN A 166 -19.80 -10.34 29.41
CA GLN A 166 -20.44 -9.14 28.88
C GLN A 166 -19.86 -8.77 27.50
N PHE A 167 -18.53 -8.85 27.35
CA PHE A 167 -17.86 -8.61 26.08
C PHE A 167 -18.27 -9.60 24.98
N ILE A 168 -18.30 -10.91 25.28
CA ILE A 168 -18.74 -11.96 24.34
C ILE A 168 -20.20 -11.76 23.96
N LYS A 169 -21.05 -11.41 24.94
CA LYS A 169 -22.47 -11.13 24.71
C LYS A 169 -22.65 -10.00 23.70
N ASP A 170 -21.93 -8.90 23.88
CA ASP A 170 -22.06 -7.70 23.05
C ASP A 170 -21.50 -7.92 21.63
N GLN A 171 -20.41 -8.70 21.50
CA GLN A 171 -19.77 -8.97 20.21
C GLN A 171 -20.47 -10.07 19.39
N LEU A 172 -21.08 -11.06 20.03
CA LEU A 172 -21.84 -12.13 19.38
C LEU A 172 -23.35 -11.86 19.32
N ASN A 173 -23.78 -10.68 19.77
CA ASN A 173 -25.18 -10.27 19.86
C ASN A 173 -26.08 -11.31 20.58
N LEU A 174 -25.58 -11.88 21.67
CA LEU A 174 -26.26 -12.94 22.43
C LEU A 174 -27.16 -12.36 23.51
N THR A 175 -28.20 -13.12 23.89
CA THR A 175 -28.95 -12.82 25.12
C THR A 175 -28.11 -13.14 26.36
N PRO A 176 -28.39 -12.54 27.54
CA PRO A 176 -27.67 -12.84 28.78
C PRO A 176 -27.67 -14.34 29.15
N GLN A 177 -28.75 -15.06 28.83
CA GLN A 177 -28.85 -16.50 29.09
C GLN A 177 -27.98 -17.32 28.13
N GLN A 178 -27.95 -16.97 26.84
CA GLN A 178 -27.07 -17.61 25.86
C GLN A 178 -25.60 -17.36 26.17
N ALA A 179 -25.22 -16.14 26.54
CA ALA A 179 -23.85 -15.82 26.94
C ALA A 179 -23.39 -16.63 28.17
N LEU A 180 -24.28 -16.90 29.12
CA LEU A 180 -24.00 -17.74 30.28
C LEU A 180 -23.90 -19.24 29.94
N VAL A 181 -24.62 -19.71 28.93
CA VAL A 181 -24.50 -21.09 28.44
C VAL A 181 -23.17 -21.26 27.70
N VAL A 182 -22.83 -20.30 26.82
CA VAL A 182 -21.56 -20.29 26.08
C VAL A 182 -20.37 -20.22 27.04
N SER A 183 -20.44 -19.42 28.10
CA SER A 183 -19.34 -19.31 29.08
C SER A 183 -19.08 -20.57 29.92
N LYS A 184 -19.98 -21.55 29.86
CA LYS A 184 -19.82 -22.86 30.52
C LYS A 184 -19.25 -23.92 29.59
N GLN A 185 -19.08 -23.61 28.30
CA GLN A 185 -18.44 -24.50 27.33
C GLN A 185 -16.92 -24.45 27.54
N GLY A 186 -16.26 -25.61 27.51
CA GLY A 186 -14.81 -25.70 27.72
C GLY A 186 -13.98 -25.07 26.60
N GLU A 187 -14.54 -25.01 25.40
CA GLU A 187 -14.02 -24.24 24.28
C GLU A 187 -15.16 -23.40 23.69
N ILE A 188 -14.91 -22.12 23.43
CA ILE A 188 -15.88 -21.20 22.85
C ILE A 188 -15.34 -20.73 21.51
N GLU A 189 -16.06 -21.03 20.43
CA GLU A 189 -15.79 -20.42 19.13
C GLU A 189 -16.21 -18.95 19.18
N TYR A 190 -15.25 -18.05 19.00
CA TYR A 190 -15.48 -16.61 19.14
C TYR A 190 -15.59 -15.90 17.78
N LYS A 191 -14.69 -16.18 16.84
CA LYS A 191 -14.71 -15.55 15.52
C LYS A 191 -13.98 -16.40 14.50
N GLU A 192 -14.44 -16.39 13.26
CA GLU A 192 -13.77 -17.00 12.12
C GLU A 192 -13.22 -15.95 11.16
N GLY A 193 -12.16 -16.28 10.43
CA GLY A 193 -11.51 -15.36 9.50
C GLY A 193 -10.08 -15.78 9.15
N TYR A 194 -9.31 -14.85 8.60
CA TYR A 194 -7.90 -15.05 8.31
C TYR A 194 -7.04 -14.69 9.53
N LEU A 195 -5.98 -15.44 9.78
CA LEU A 195 -5.05 -15.24 10.91
C LEU A 195 -4.61 -13.77 11.02
N ALA A 196 -4.27 -13.13 9.90
CA ALA A 196 -3.91 -11.71 9.83
C ALA A 196 -4.93 -10.80 10.55
N HIS A 197 -6.23 -11.09 10.39
CA HIS A 197 -7.31 -10.31 10.99
C HIS A 197 -7.75 -10.83 12.36
N LEU A 198 -7.23 -11.97 12.81
CA LEU A 198 -7.64 -12.61 14.06
C LEU A 198 -6.58 -12.52 15.16
N LYS A 199 -5.33 -12.17 14.84
CA LYS A 199 -4.26 -11.98 15.83
C LYS A 199 -4.58 -10.91 16.87
N HIS A 200 -5.09 -9.74 16.45
CA HIS A 200 -5.44 -8.67 17.38
C HIS A 200 -6.52 -9.13 18.38
N ILE A 201 -7.48 -9.93 17.90
CA ILE A 201 -8.55 -10.48 18.73
C ILE A 201 -8.01 -11.43 19.78
N VAL A 202 -7.08 -12.32 19.40
CA VAL A 202 -6.40 -13.22 20.35
C VAL A 202 -5.66 -12.43 21.41
N ASN A 203 -4.95 -11.36 21.03
CA ASN A 203 -4.22 -10.50 21.95
C ASN A 203 -5.16 -9.71 22.89
N GLN A 204 -6.26 -9.19 22.35
CA GLN A 204 -7.29 -8.47 23.13
C GLN A 204 -7.92 -9.39 24.18
N LEU A 205 -8.29 -10.62 23.80
CA LEU A 205 -8.85 -11.61 24.73
C LEU A 205 -7.84 -11.95 25.85
N LYS A 206 -6.54 -12.09 25.51
CA LYS A 206 -5.47 -12.29 26.49
C LYS A 206 -5.29 -11.10 27.43
N ALA A 207 -5.33 -9.87 26.91
CA ALA A 207 -5.27 -8.67 27.72
C ALA A 207 -6.46 -8.54 28.70
N MET A 208 -7.62 -9.07 28.32
CA MET A 208 -8.80 -9.18 29.18
C MET A 208 -8.73 -10.33 30.20
N GLY A 209 -7.61 -11.08 30.23
CA GLY A 209 -7.36 -12.17 31.16
C GLY A 209 -7.84 -13.54 30.72
N ALA A 210 -8.34 -13.68 29.48
CA ALA A 210 -8.76 -14.95 28.91
C ALA A 210 -7.57 -15.69 28.27
N THR A 211 -7.71 -17.01 28.05
CA THR A 211 -6.82 -17.77 27.18
C THR A 211 -7.52 -18.02 25.86
N ALA A 212 -6.93 -17.55 24.77
CA ALA A 212 -7.44 -17.74 23.42
C ALA A 212 -6.33 -18.19 22.47
N ILE A 213 -6.70 -19.04 21.51
CA ILE A 213 -5.81 -19.57 20.46
C ILE A 213 -6.47 -19.41 19.10
N PHE A 214 -5.64 -19.30 18.05
CA PHE A 214 -6.09 -19.45 16.67
C PHE A 214 -5.95 -20.92 16.25
N ARG A 215 -7.02 -21.50 15.69
CA ARG A 215 -7.07 -22.85 15.15
C ARG A 215 -7.28 -22.75 13.63
N PRO A 216 -6.27 -23.11 12.80
CA PRO A 216 -6.44 -23.15 11.36
C PRO A 216 -7.55 -24.11 10.93
N ASP A 217 -8.25 -23.81 9.83
CA ASP A 217 -9.15 -24.77 9.19
C ASP A 217 -8.33 -25.94 8.63
N PRO A 218 -8.85 -27.19 8.69
CA PRO A 218 -8.18 -28.32 8.06
C PRO A 218 -8.09 -28.11 6.54
N VAL A 219 -6.92 -28.42 5.99
CA VAL A 219 -6.62 -28.38 4.54
C VAL A 219 -7.26 -29.58 3.84
#